data_AF-A0AA47I8A5-F1
#
_entry.id   AF-A0AA47I8A5-F1
#
_cell.length_a   1.000
_cell.length_b   1.000
_cell.length_c   1.000
_cell.angle_alpha   90.00
_cell.angle_beta   90.00
_cell.angle_gamma   90.00
#
_symmetry.space_group_name_H-M   'P 1'
#
loop_
_entity.id
_entity.type
_entity.pdbx_description
1 polymer ?
#
loop_
_entity_poly.entity_id
_entity_poly.type
_entity_poly.pdbx_seq_one_letter_code
_entity_poly.pdbx_strand_id
1 'polypeptide(L)'
;MNNEYLKLVAAAQKKRIEITKDSIKQIRDLYKDVAKDLSKRARSASKGSLNQRWLKDYGKQLKSDIKELNKILKPDIENSMLKSAEGASSIQLDFFNMLGIKYSFNNKESFSSMFSNMPKDALAELTNGGFYKDGRGLSQRLWAHNGKANADFDYIIEKGIAEKKSTYGLANDLADFVNPEVRKSWDFKKIYPGVGNKKIEYNSLRLAITSISHAYQLSLQRSCKANPFVEGIQWNISNSHRGTCGLCKSRDKKIYKADDLPLDHPMGVCYFTPVVEKSMEDIGTELNSWVNGGNNTKLDGWYREYGSEFI
;
A
#
# COMPACT_ATOMS: atom_id res chain seq x y z
N MET A 1 1.88 3.91 29.26
CA MET A 1 1.27 4.39 28.00
C MET A 1 -0.20 4.67 28.25
N ASN A 2 -0.67 5.85 27.85
CA ASN A 2 -2.04 6.27 28.11
C ASN A 2 -3.05 5.48 27.26
N ASN A 3 -4.10 4.94 27.87
CA ASN A 3 -5.05 4.02 27.24
C ASN A 3 -5.78 4.68 26.05
N GLU A 4 -6.09 5.97 26.15
CA GLU A 4 -6.79 6.73 25.10
C GLU A 4 -5.95 6.88 23.82
N TYR A 5 -4.66 7.21 23.95
CA TYR A 5 -3.76 7.34 22.80
C TYR A 5 -3.55 6.00 22.07
N LEU A 6 -3.39 4.91 22.83
CA LEU A 6 -3.27 3.58 22.24
C LEU A 6 -4.51 3.14 21.48
N LYS A 7 -5.71 3.59 21.88
CA LYS A 7 -6.95 3.34 21.11
C LYS A 7 -6.92 4.03 19.74
N LEU A 8 -6.39 5.24 19.64
CA LEU A 8 -6.20 5.94 18.36
C LEU A 8 -5.26 5.15 17.44
N VAL A 9 -4.11 4.71 17.98
CA VAL A 9 -3.14 3.89 17.25
C VAL A 9 -3.78 2.58 16.76
N ALA A 10 -4.54 1.90 17.62
CA ALA A 10 -5.22 0.66 17.26
C ALA A 10 -6.30 0.88 16.17
N ALA A 11 -7.04 1.97 16.23
CA ALA A 11 -8.05 2.33 15.24
C ALA A 11 -7.42 2.61 13.86
N ALA A 12 -6.35 3.41 13.82
CA ALA A 12 -5.58 3.68 12.60
C ALA A 12 -5.00 2.40 11.99
N GLN A 13 -4.44 1.53 12.82
CA GLN A 13 -3.91 0.24 12.38
C GLN A 13 -5.00 -0.66 11.79
N LYS A 14 -6.17 -0.73 12.43
CA LYS A 14 -7.33 -1.47 11.91
C LYS A 14 -7.78 -0.91 10.56
N LYS A 15 -7.87 0.41 10.43
CA LYS A 15 -8.23 1.08 9.16
C LYS A 15 -7.26 0.71 8.04
N ARG A 16 -5.94 0.73 8.28
CA ARG A 16 -4.93 0.29 7.31
C ARG A 16 -5.14 -1.15 6.86
N ILE A 17 -5.43 -2.05 7.81
CA ILE A 17 -5.66 -3.48 7.51
C ILE A 17 -6.87 -3.64 6.58
N GLU A 18 -7.99 -2.97 6.87
CA GLU A 18 -9.19 -3.06 6.04
C GLU A 18 -8.97 -2.46 4.64
N ILE A 19 -8.33 -1.28 4.54
CA ILE A 19 -7.93 -0.70 3.23
C ILE A 19 -7.09 -1.69 2.42
N THR A 20 -6.13 -2.36 3.08
CA THR A 20 -5.26 -3.34 2.40
C THR A 20 -6.05 -4.55 1.91
N LYS A 21 -6.97 -5.08 2.72
CA LYS A 21 -7.85 -6.19 2.33
C LYS A 21 -8.73 -5.82 1.15
N ASP A 22 -9.33 -4.63 1.18
CA ASP A 22 -10.19 -4.14 0.10
C ASP A 22 -9.41 -4.01 -1.21
N SER A 23 -8.20 -3.43 -1.18
CA SER A 23 -7.33 -3.37 -2.36
C SER A 23 -6.92 -4.75 -2.87
N ILE A 24 -6.63 -5.71 -1.98
CA ILE A 24 -6.34 -7.10 -2.39
C ILE A 24 -7.54 -7.69 -3.13
N LYS A 25 -8.75 -7.51 -2.59
CA LYS A 25 -9.98 -8.02 -3.19
C LYS A 25 -10.23 -7.39 -4.56
N GLN A 26 -10.19 -6.06 -4.65
CA GLN A 26 -10.39 -5.31 -5.90
C GLN A 26 -9.42 -5.75 -6.99
N ILE A 27 -8.12 -5.87 -6.66
CA ILE A 27 -7.11 -6.35 -7.62
C ILE A 27 -7.47 -7.75 -8.12
N ARG A 28 -7.82 -8.68 -7.22
CA ARG A 28 -8.22 -10.04 -7.62
C ARG A 28 -9.46 -10.02 -8.52
N ASP A 29 -10.46 -9.22 -8.18
CA ASP A 29 -11.69 -9.12 -8.97
C ASP A 29 -11.42 -8.59 -10.39
N LEU A 30 -10.57 -7.56 -10.53
CA LEU A 30 -10.16 -7.03 -11.84
C LEU A 30 -9.46 -8.08 -12.72
N TYR A 31 -8.50 -8.83 -12.16
CA TYR A 31 -7.84 -9.91 -12.91
C TYR A 31 -8.80 -11.05 -13.25
N LYS A 32 -9.75 -11.36 -12.37
CA LYS A 32 -10.80 -12.35 -12.61
C LYS A 32 -11.70 -11.92 -13.76
N ASP A 33 -12.05 -10.65 -13.84
CA ASP A 33 -12.90 -10.13 -14.91
C ASP A 33 -12.18 -10.15 -16.28
N VAL A 34 -10.90 -9.79 -16.33
CA VAL A 34 -10.06 -10.00 -17.53
C VAL A 34 -10.08 -11.48 -17.94
N ALA A 35 -9.88 -12.41 -17.00
CA ALA A 35 -9.90 -13.84 -17.32
C ALA A 35 -11.28 -14.35 -17.82
N LYS A 36 -12.38 -13.82 -17.28
CA LYS A 36 -13.74 -14.14 -17.76
C LYS A 36 -13.97 -13.63 -19.18
N ASP A 37 -13.54 -12.40 -19.48
CA ASP A 37 -13.69 -11.81 -20.80
C ASP A 37 -12.89 -12.57 -21.85
N LEU A 38 -11.66 -12.97 -21.51
CA LEU A 38 -10.84 -13.87 -22.33
C LEU A 38 -11.57 -15.19 -22.62
N SER A 39 -12.07 -15.84 -21.57
CA SER A 39 -12.81 -17.11 -21.70
C SER A 39 -14.06 -16.96 -22.56
N LYS A 40 -14.79 -15.85 -22.43
CA LYS A 40 -15.99 -15.56 -23.22
C LYS A 40 -15.64 -15.41 -24.70
N ARG A 41 -14.58 -14.65 -25.02
CA ARG A 41 -14.10 -14.46 -26.40
C ARG A 41 -13.66 -15.77 -27.04
N ALA A 42 -12.97 -16.63 -26.29
CA ALA A 42 -12.56 -17.95 -26.75
C ALA A 42 -13.75 -18.85 -27.10
N ARG A 43 -14.83 -18.80 -26.31
CA ARG A 43 -16.07 -19.56 -26.55
C ARG A 43 -16.92 -19.03 -27.70
N SER A 44 -16.94 -17.70 -27.91
CA SER A 44 -17.72 -17.07 -28.97
C SER A 44 -17.06 -17.14 -30.35
N ALA A 45 -15.80 -17.57 -30.44
CA ALA A 45 -15.12 -17.75 -31.71
C ALA A 45 -15.77 -18.91 -32.50
N SER A 46 -16.10 -18.67 -33.77
CA SER A 46 -16.66 -19.73 -34.61
C SER A 46 -15.61 -20.81 -34.86
N LYS A 47 -16.03 -22.10 -34.90
CA LYS A 47 -15.10 -23.23 -35.05
C LYS A 47 -14.15 -23.12 -36.25
N GLY A 48 -14.56 -22.47 -37.34
CA GLY A 48 -13.74 -22.23 -38.53
C GLY A 48 -12.83 -20.98 -38.46
N SER A 49 -13.04 -20.08 -37.51
CA SER A 49 -12.23 -18.85 -37.33
C SER A 49 -11.01 -19.05 -36.41
N LEU A 50 -10.96 -20.17 -35.68
CA LEU A 50 -9.93 -20.50 -34.71
C LEU A 50 -8.60 -20.92 -35.36
N ASN A 51 -7.95 -19.97 -36.01
CA ASN A 51 -6.65 -20.14 -36.66
C ASN A 51 -5.53 -19.35 -35.96
N GLN A 52 -4.30 -19.47 -36.45
CA GLN A 52 -3.14 -18.79 -35.87
C GLN A 52 -3.25 -17.26 -35.91
N ARG A 53 -3.96 -16.69 -36.89
CA ARG A 53 -4.19 -15.24 -36.97
C ARG A 53 -5.09 -14.78 -35.82
N TRP A 54 -6.21 -15.48 -35.60
CA TRP A 54 -7.11 -15.22 -34.48
C TRP A 54 -6.37 -15.27 -33.14
N LEU A 55 -5.48 -16.25 -32.96
CA LEU A 55 -4.69 -16.38 -31.73
C LEU A 55 -3.73 -15.21 -31.51
N LYS A 56 -3.08 -14.71 -32.56
CA LYS A 56 -2.23 -13.52 -32.48
C LYS A 56 -3.04 -12.28 -32.11
N ASP A 57 -4.24 -12.13 -32.68
CA ASP A 57 -5.13 -11.01 -32.38
C ASP A 57 -5.68 -11.11 -30.94
N TYR A 58 -6.00 -12.32 -30.48
CA TYR A 58 -6.36 -12.62 -29.09
C TYR A 58 -5.23 -12.25 -28.11
N GLY A 59 -3.98 -12.60 -28.44
CA GLY A 59 -2.80 -12.20 -27.66
C GLY A 59 -2.60 -10.69 -27.60
N LYS A 60 -2.75 -9.97 -28.72
CA LYS A 60 -2.67 -8.49 -28.74
C LYS A 60 -3.75 -7.87 -27.85
N GLN A 61 -4.97 -8.40 -27.94
CA GLN A 61 -6.08 -7.93 -27.13
C GLN A 61 -5.84 -8.15 -25.64
N LEU A 62 -5.32 -9.31 -25.24
CA LEU A 62 -4.92 -9.57 -23.86
C LEU A 62 -3.93 -8.53 -23.33
N LYS A 63 -2.89 -8.19 -24.12
CA LYS A 63 -1.94 -7.14 -23.74
C LYS A 63 -2.63 -5.78 -23.56
N SER A 64 -3.65 -5.49 -24.38
CA SER A 64 -4.48 -4.29 -24.24
C SER A 64 -5.31 -4.32 -22.96
N ASP A 65 -5.95 -5.45 -22.66
CA ASP A 65 -6.79 -5.62 -21.47
C ASP A 65 -5.95 -5.44 -20.18
N ILE A 66 -4.73 -5.97 -20.13
CA ILE A 66 -3.79 -5.73 -19.00
C ILE A 66 -3.34 -4.27 -18.94
N LYS A 67 -3.17 -3.59 -20.07
CA LYS A 67 -2.85 -2.15 -20.10
C LYS A 67 -4.01 -1.32 -19.52
N GLU A 68 -5.25 -1.62 -19.88
CA GLU A 68 -6.43 -0.93 -19.33
C GLU A 68 -6.60 -1.22 -17.84
N LEU A 69 -6.41 -2.47 -17.41
CA LEU A 69 -6.42 -2.84 -16.00
C LEU A 69 -5.42 -1.99 -15.19
N ASN A 70 -4.22 -1.71 -15.71
CA ASN A 70 -3.24 -0.86 -15.02
C ASN A 70 -3.68 0.60 -14.88
N LYS A 71 -4.49 1.13 -15.81
CA LYS A 71 -5.05 2.48 -15.69
C LYS A 71 -6.08 2.57 -14.57
N ILE A 72 -6.74 1.46 -14.23
CA ILE A 72 -7.65 1.35 -13.10
C ILE A 72 -6.86 1.15 -11.81
N LEU A 73 -5.88 0.23 -11.81
CA LEU A 73 -5.08 -0.08 -10.62
C LEU A 73 -4.30 1.12 -10.07
N LYS A 74 -3.75 1.97 -10.93
CA LYS A 74 -2.93 3.11 -10.49
C LYS A 74 -3.71 4.04 -9.55
N PRO A 75 -4.82 4.69 -9.96
CA PRO A 75 -5.58 5.58 -9.09
C PRO A 75 -6.16 4.86 -7.87
N ASP A 76 -6.57 3.59 -8.00
CA ASP A 76 -7.07 2.81 -6.86
C ASP A 76 -6.00 2.61 -5.78
N ILE A 77 -4.77 2.26 -6.19
CA ILE A 77 -3.64 2.12 -5.26
C ILE A 77 -3.28 3.48 -4.65
N GLU A 78 -3.25 4.57 -5.43
CA GLU A 78 -2.96 5.92 -4.93
C GLU A 78 -4.00 6.37 -3.89
N ASN A 79 -5.28 6.10 -4.14
CA ASN A 79 -6.36 6.39 -3.19
C ASN A 79 -6.23 5.57 -1.90
N SER A 80 -5.91 4.27 -1.99
CA SER A 80 -5.67 3.44 -0.81
C SER A 80 -4.43 3.87 -0.03
N MET A 81 -3.36 4.30 -0.72
CA MET A 81 -2.18 4.91 -0.10
C MET A 81 -2.57 6.17 0.67
N LEU A 82 -3.33 7.08 0.05
CA LEU A 82 -3.77 8.31 0.67
C LEU A 82 -4.61 8.04 1.93
N LYS A 83 -5.64 7.20 1.85
CA LYS A 83 -6.49 6.84 3.00
C LYS A 83 -5.71 6.20 4.15
N SER A 84 -4.67 5.43 3.82
CA SER A 84 -3.77 4.80 4.78
C SER A 84 -2.86 5.84 5.45
N ALA A 85 -2.30 6.76 4.67
CA ALA A 85 -1.49 7.87 5.15
C ALA A 85 -2.31 8.83 6.04
N GLU A 86 -3.56 9.14 5.67
CA GLU A 86 -4.51 9.91 6.48
C GLU A 86 -4.81 9.21 7.81
N GLY A 87 -4.99 7.89 7.80
CA GLY A 87 -5.19 7.12 9.03
C GLY A 87 -4.00 7.22 9.99
N ALA A 88 -2.77 7.29 9.46
CA ALA A 88 -1.57 7.46 10.28
C ALA A 88 -1.42 8.89 10.85
N SER A 89 -1.67 9.92 10.04
CA SER A 89 -1.57 11.32 10.50
C SER A 89 -2.70 11.67 11.47
N SER A 90 -3.89 11.09 11.30
CA SER A 90 -5.04 11.37 12.18
C SER A 90 -4.77 10.96 13.63
N ILE A 91 -3.85 10.03 13.91
CA ILE A 91 -3.47 9.66 15.28
C ILE A 91 -3.05 10.90 16.08
N GLN A 92 -2.21 11.77 15.49
CA GLN A 92 -1.70 12.96 16.19
C GLN A 92 -2.75 14.06 16.22
N LEU A 93 -3.49 14.26 15.13
CA LEU A 93 -4.59 15.22 15.09
C LEU A 93 -5.67 14.90 16.14
N ASP A 94 -6.11 13.64 16.20
CA ASP A 94 -7.13 13.18 17.13
C ASP A 94 -6.63 13.25 18.58
N PHE A 95 -5.33 13.03 18.81
CA PHE A 95 -4.70 13.22 20.12
C PHE A 95 -4.80 14.68 20.59
N PHE A 96 -4.44 15.65 19.75
CA PHE A 96 -4.56 17.08 20.09
C PHE A 96 -6.01 17.54 20.24
N ASN A 97 -6.91 17.05 19.38
CA ASN A 97 -8.34 17.33 19.49
C ASN A 97 -8.93 16.80 20.80
N MET A 98 -8.55 15.59 21.20
CA MET A 98 -8.97 14.98 22.45
C MET A 98 -8.50 15.79 23.66
N LEU A 99 -7.26 16.26 23.65
CA LEU A 99 -6.71 17.13 24.71
C LEU A 99 -7.45 18.47 24.76
N GLY A 100 -7.68 19.12 23.61
CA GLY A 100 -8.39 20.40 23.53
C GLY A 100 -9.80 20.32 24.13
N ILE A 101 -10.54 19.23 23.84
CA ILE A 101 -11.86 18.98 24.43
C ILE A 101 -11.75 18.73 25.93
N LYS A 102 -10.85 17.85 26.36
CA LYS A 102 -10.75 17.40 27.76
C LYS A 102 -10.29 18.50 28.72
N TYR A 103 -9.40 19.38 28.26
CA TYR A 103 -8.82 20.46 29.06
C TYR A 103 -9.33 21.86 28.66
N SER A 104 -10.37 21.92 27.82
CA SER A 104 -11.10 23.15 27.46
C SER A 104 -10.25 24.28 26.87
N PHE A 105 -9.34 23.96 25.94
CA PHE A 105 -8.57 24.97 25.20
C PHE A 105 -8.86 24.91 23.70
N ASN A 106 -9.01 26.08 23.06
CA ASN A 106 -9.33 26.17 21.63
C ASN A 106 -8.05 26.00 20.79
N ASN A 107 -8.00 24.91 20.01
CA ASN A 107 -6.79 24.53 19.27
C ASN A 107 -7.06 23.91 17.89
N LYS A 108 -8.33 23.82 17.47
CA LYS A 108 -8.74 22.98 16.34
C LYS A 108 -8.19 23.45 15.01
N GLU A 109 -8.16 24.75 14.76
CA GLU A 109 -7.73 25.28 13.46
C GLU A 109 -6.21 25.19 13.28
N SER A 110 -5.43 25.51 14.32
CA SER A 110 -3.97 25.55 14.25
C SER A 110 -3.31 24.17 14.16
N PHE A 111 -3.88 23.14 14.81
CA PHE A 111 -3.31 21.78 14.75
C PHE A 111 -3.85 20.96 13.57
N SER A 112 -5.08 21.22 13.12
CA SER A 112 -5.64 20.54 11.95
C SER A 112 -4.83 20.83 10.69
N SER A 113 -4.49 22.10 10.46
CA SER A 113 -3.70 22.51 9.29
C SER A 113 -2.33 21.80 9.25
N MET A 114 -1.63 21.77 10.39
CA MET A 114 -0.31 21.16 10.55
C MET A 114 -0.23 19.69 10.12
N PHE A 115 -1.22 18.86 10.44
CA PHE A 115 -1.20 17.42 10.10
C PHE A 115 -1.89 17.09 8.78
N SER A 116 -2.63 18.04 8.18
CA SER A 116 -3.49 17.79 7.02
C SER A 116 -2.74 17.56 5.71
N ASN A 117 -1.56 18.16 5.53
CA ASN A 117 -0.78 18.03 4.30
C ASN A 117 0.17 16.83 4.28
N MET A 118 0.59 16.34 5.46
CA MET A 118 1.55 15.24 5.57
C MET A 118 1.16 13.97 4.78
N PRO A 119 -0.12 13.55 4.72
CA PRO A 119 -0.53 12.42 3.89
C PRO A 119 -0.30 12.64 2.39
N LYS A 120 -0.59 13.84 1.89
CA LYS A 120 -0.43 14.20 0.47
C LYS A 120 1.04 14.26 0.09
N ASP A 121 1.86 14.84 0.96
CA ASP A 121 3.29 14.93 0.73
C ASP A 121 3.96 13.55 0.77
N ALA A 122 3.50 12.65 1.68
CA ALA A 122 3.99 11.28 1.75
C ALA A 122 3.59 10.50 0.48
N LEU A 123 2.36 10.69 -0.01
CA LEU A 123 1.90 10.11 -1.26
C LEU A 123 2.75 10.59 -2.43
N ALA A 124 2.96 11.90 -2.58
CA ALA A 124 3.71 12.50 -3.67
C ALA A 124 5.15 11.97 -3.74
N GLU A 125 5.83 11.84 -2.59
CA GLU A 125 7.20 11.32 -2.53
C GLU A 125 7.27 9.85 -3.00
N LEU A 126 6.31 9.03 -2.55
CA LEU A 126 6.23 7.61 -2.90
C LEU A 126 5.84 7.37 -4.37
N THR A 127 4.92 8.18 -4.91
CA THR A 127 4.41 8.00 -6.28
C THR A 127 5.37 8.51 -7.34
N ASN A 128 6.12 9.58 -7.05
CA ASN A 128 7.08 10.18 -7.99
C ASN A 128 8.42 9.41 -8.06
N GLY A 129 8.68 8.51 -7.11
CA GLY A 129 9.85 7.62 -7.15
C GLY A 129 11.11 8.15 -6.49
N GLY A 130 11.12 9.41 -6.06
CA GLY A 130 12.24 10.02 -5.32
C GLY A 130 12.53 9.34 -3.98
N PHE A 131 11.54 8.64 -3.42
CA PHE A 131 11.68 7.92 -2.16
C PHE A 131 12.53 6.65 -2.26
N TYR A 132 12.45 5.92 -3.38
CA TYR A 132 13.11 4.63 -3.52
C TYR A 132 14.47 4.77 -4.19
N LYS A 133 15.46 3.98 -3.73
CA LYS A 133 16.83 4.01 -4.27
C LYS A 133 16.93 3.75 -5.78
N ASP A 134 15.95 3.06 -6.35
CA ASP A 134 15.88 2.75 -7.79
C ASP A 134 15.27 3.90 -8.62
N GLY A 135 14.84 4.99 -7.98
CA GLY A 135 14.20 6.14 -8.62
C GLY A 135 12.81 5.84 -9.19
N ARG A 136 12.24 4.67 -8.89
CA ARG A 136 11.00 4.21 -9.55
C ARG A 136 9.75 4.47 -8.73
N GLY A 137 8.88 5.29 -9.32
CA GLY A 137 7.54 5.58 -8.82
C GLY A 137 6.52 4.47 -9.13
N LEU A 138 5.27 4.68 -8.68
CA LEU A 138 4.20 3.68 -8.81
C LEU A 138 3.91 3.31 -10.28
N SER A 139 3.83 4.31 -11.15
CA SER A 139 3.51 4.10 -12.57
C SER A 139 4.58 3.26 -13.29
N GLN A 140 5.86 3.54 -13.04
CA GLN A 140 6.97 2.79 -13.63
C GLN A 140 7.01 1.33 -13.12
N ARG A 141 6.65 1.11 -11.84
CA ARG A 141 6.55 -0.24 -11.26
C ARG A 141 5.42 -1.06 -11.89
N LEU A 142 4.23 -0.46 -12.05
CA LEU A 142 3.11 -1.10 -12.78
C LEU A 142 3.48 -1.43 -14.22
N TRP A 143 4.16 -0.50 -14.92
CA TRP A 143 4.61 -0.71 -16.29
C TRP A 143 5.63 -1.86 -16.41
N ALA A 144 6.60 -1.94 -15.49
CA ALA A 144 7.57 -3.04 -15.47
C ALA A 144 6.90 -4.41 -15.24
N HIS A 145 5.87 -4.47 -14.39
CA HIS A 145 5.09 -5.70 -14.19
C HIS A 145 4.31 -6.11 -15.45
N ASN A 146 3.77 -5.14 -16.19
CA ASN A 146 3.14 -5.39 -17.49
C ASN A 146 4.12 -5.95 -18.52
N GLY A 147 5.34 -5.41 -18.59
CA GLY A 147 6.39 -5.90 -19.49
C GLY A 147 6.67 -7.39 -19.28
N LYS A 148 6.76 -7.83 -18.02
CA LYS A 148 6.92 -9.26 -17.70
C LYS A 148 5.70 -10.09 -18.10
N ALA A 149 4.49 -9.63 -17.77
CA ALA A 149 3.26 -10.34 -18.14
C ALA A 149 3.17 -10.55 -19.65
N ASN A 150 3.48 -9.52 -20.43
CA ASN A 150 3.45 -9.59 -21.89
C ASN A 150 4.46 -10.59 -22.46
N ALA A 151 5.66 -10.67 -21.88
CA ALA A 151 6.65 -11.67 -22.26
C ALA A 151 6.17 -13.10 -21.94
N ASP A 152 5.53 -13.29 -20.78
CA ASP A 152 4.96 -14.60 -20.40
C ASP A 152 3.79 -15.00 -21.33
N PHE A 153 2.97 -14.03 -21.81
CA PHE A 153 1.92 -14.29 -22.79
C PHE A 153 2.49 -14.71 -24.16
N ASP A 154 3.51 -14.00 -24.65
CA ASP A 154 4.16 -14.34 -25.92
C ASP A 154 4.77 -15.74 -25.85
N TYR A 155 5.44 -16.06 -24.75
CA TYR A 155 6.00 -17.38 -24.50
C TYR A 155 4.93 -18.49 -24.48
N ILE A 156 3.79 -18.27 -23.81
CA ILE A 156 2.67 -19.23 -23.81
C ILE A 156 2.17 -19.47 -25.24
N ILE A 157 1.99 -18.40 -26.02
CA ILE A 157 1.51 -18.50 -27.40
C ILE A 157 2.51 -19.28 -28.26
N GLU A 158 3.78 -18.92 -28.23
CA GLU A 158 4.83 -19.56 -29.02
C GLU A 158 5.00 -21.05 -28.68
N LYS A 159 5.02 -21.38 -27.38
CA LYS A 159 5.11 -22.78 -26.95
C LYS A 159 3.85 -23.58 -27.26
N GLY A 160 2.67 -23.02 -27.06
CA GLY A 160 1.42 -23.70 -27.40
C GLY A 160 1.33 -24.03 -28.89
N ILE A 161 1.79 -23.14 -29.77
CA ILE A 161 1.89 -23.38 -31.22
C ILE A 161 2.91 -24.50 -31.51
N ALA A 162 4.10 -24.46 -30.90
CA ALA A 162 5.13 -25.48 -31.09
C ALA A 162 4.67 -26.88 -30.65
N GLU A 163 3.91 -26.96 -29.56
CA GLU A 163 3.28 -28.18 -29.05
C GLU A 163 2.00 -28.59 -29.82
N LYS A 164 1.68 -27.90 -30.93
CA LYS A 164 0.51 -28.14 -31.78
C LYS A 164 -0.82 -28.12 -31.00
N LYS A 165 -0.92 -27.30 -29.94
CA LYS A 165 -2.18 -27.12 -29.22
C LYS A 165 -3.22 -26.48 -30.14
N SER A 166 -4.48 -26.88 -29.95
CA SER A 166 -5.58 -26.20 -30.62
C SER A 166 -5.65 -24.74 -30.18
N THR A 167 -6.04 -23.87 -31.11
CA THR A 167 -6.26 -22.44 -30.85
C THR A 167 -7.17 -22.21 -29.63
N TYR A 168 -8.23 -23.03 -29.49
CA TYR A 168 -9.13 -23.00 -28.35
C TYR A 168 -8.45 -23.41 -27.03
N GLY A 169 -7.64 -24.48 -27.06
CA GLY A 169 -6.88 -24.93 -25.88
C GLY A 169 -5.90 -23.87 -25.40
N LEU A 170 -5.21 -23.20 -26.34
CA LEU A 170 -4.27 -22.13 -26.01
C LEU A 170 -4.97 -20.86 -25.50
N ALA A 171 -6.16 -20.54 -26.01
CA ALA A 171 -6.97 -19.45 -25.47
C ALA A 171 -7.39 -19.70 -24.01
N ASN A 172 -7.73 -20.95 -23.67
CA ASN A 172 -8.02 -21.35 -22.29
C ASN A 172 -6.77 -21.30 -21.41
N ASP A 173 -5.60 -21.74 -21.90
CA ASP A 173 -4.34 -21.63 -21.13
C ASP A 173 -4.04 -20.16 -20.76
N LEU A 174 -4.25 -19.23 -21.69
CA LEU A 174 -4.08 -17.79 -21.43
C LEU A 174 -5.10 -17.26 -20.42
N ALA A 175 -6.35 -17.70 -20.50
CA ALA A 175 -7.37 -17.32 -19.51
C ALA A 175 -7.03 -17.87 -18.12
N ASP A 176 -6.60 -19.13 -18.02
CA ASP A 176 -6.16 -19.77 -16.77
C ASP A 176 -4.91 -19.12 -16.20
N PHE A 177 -3.99 -18.65 -17.05
CA PHE A 177 -2.79 -17.94 -16.62
C PHE A 177 -3.12 -16.61 -15.93
N VAL A 178 -4.15 -15.91 -16.41
CA VAL A 178 -4.61 -14.63 -15.87
C VAL A 178 -5.51 -14.82 -14.64
N ASN A 179 -6.26 -15.92 -14.57
CA ASN A 179 -7.27 -16.13 -13.55
C ASN A 179 -6.65 -16.31 -12.13
N PRO A 180 -6.96 -15.43 -11.17
CA PRO A 180 -6.41 -15.48 -9.82
C PRO A 180 -7.01 -16.61 -8.97
N GLU A 181 -8.02 -17.33 -9.45
CA GLU A 181 -8.65 -18.46 -8.77
C GLU A 181 -8.10 -19.80 -9.25
N VAL A 182 -7.54 -19.84 -10.47
CA VAL A 182 -7.00 -21.06 -11.05
C VAL A 182 -5.60 -21.34 -10.51
N ARG A 183 -5.36 -22.60 -10.13
CA ARG A 183 -4.02 -23.10 -9.86
C ARG A 183 -3.48 -23.69 -11.16
N LYS A 184 -2.32 -23.21 -11.60
CA LYS A 184 -1.58 -23.80 -12.72
C LYS A 184 -1.42 -25.31 -12.51
N SER A 185 -1.98 -26.10 -13.42
CA SER A 185 -1.92 -27.57 -13.38
C SER A 185 -0.49 -28.08 -13.60
N TRP A 186 -0.26 -29.37 -13.36
CA TRP A 186 1.02 -29.99 -13.67
C TRP A 186 1.32 -29.94 -15.18
N ASP A 187 0.31 -30.24 -16.01
CA ASP A 187 0.44 -30.17 -17.48
C ASP A 187 0.76 -28.75 -17.97
N PHE A 188 0.09 -27.73 -17.44
CA PHE A 188 0.39 -26.34 -17.77
C PHE A 188 1.87 -26.03 -17.49
N LYS A 189 2.41 -26.47 -16.35
CA LYS A 189 3.80 -26.22 -15.98
C LYS A 189 4.79 -27.02 -16.82
N LYS A 190 4.43 -28.24 -17.21
CA LYS A 190 5.24 -29.08 -18.10
C LYS A 190 5.37 -28.44 -19.48
N ILE A 191 4.28 -27.88 -20.00
CA ILE A 191 4.25 -27.19 -21.29
C ILE A 191 4.94 -25.82 -21.21
N TYR A 192 4.74 -25.09 -20.10
CA TYR A 192 5.22 -23.72 -19.91
C TYR A 192 6.16 -23.55 -18.70
N PRO A 193 7.33 -24.23 -18.66
CA PRO A 193 8.22 -24.20 -17.49
C PRO A 193 8.76 -22.79 -17.16
N GLY A 194 8.89 -21.91 -18.16
CA GLY A 194 9.39 -20.54 -17.98
C GLY A 194 8.44 -19.55 -17.29
N VAL A 195 7.14 -19.85 -17.22
CA VAL A 195 6.09 -18.94 -16.69
C VAL A 195 6.06 -18.92 -15.16
N GLY A 196 6.75 -19.87 -14.51
CA GLY A 196 6.81 -19.99 -13.06
C GLY A 196 5.46 -20.27 -12.38
N ASN A 197 5.50 -20.39 -11.05
CA ASN A 197 4.37 -20.87 -10.26
C ASN A 197 3.48 -19.76 -9.67
N LYS A 198 3.92 -18.50 -9.67
CA LYS A 198 3.17 -17.39 -9.09
C LYS A 198 2.00 -17.00 -9.98
N LYS A 199 0.90 -16.59 -9.38
CA LYS A 199 -0.23 -16.01 -10.12
C LYS A 199 0.15 -14.61 -10.61
N ILE A 200 -0.36 -14.19 -11.76
CA ILE A 200 0.09 -12.97 -12.43
C ILE A 200 -0.22 -11.71 -11.59
N GLU A 201 -1.34 -11.69 -10.87
CA GLU A 201 -1.78 -10.59 -10.02
C GLU A 201 -0.89 -10.41 -8.79
N TYR A 202 -0.09 -11.42 -8.43
CA TYR A 202 0.75 -11.39 -7.24
C TYR A 202 1.70 -10.18 -7.20
N ASN A 203 2.23 -9.76 -8.35
CA ASN A 203 3.10 -8.58 -8.41
C ASN A 203 2.31 -7.29 -8.13
N SER A 204 1.11 -7.17 -8.67
CA SER A 204 0.19 -6.04 -8.42
C SER A 204 -0.25 -6.00 -6.95
N LEU A 205 -0.59 -7.15 -6.37
CA LEU A 205 -0.88 -7.28 -4.94
C LEU A 205 0.30 -6.85 -4.08
N ARG A 206 1.51 -7.35 -4.41
CA ARG A 206 2.73 -7.00 -3.68
C ARG A 206 3.02 -5.51 -3.74
N LEU A 207 2.87 -4.90 -4.91
CA LEU A 207 3.05 -3.47 -5.09
C LEU A 207 2.04 -2.70 -4.25
N ALA A 208 0.75 -3.01 -4.34
CA ALA A 208 -0.30 -2.34 -3.59
C ALA A 208 -0.09 -2.42 -2.08
N ILE A 209 0.12 -3.64 -1.54
CA ILE A 209 0.33 -3.86 -0.10
C ILE A 209 1.55 -3.09 0.40
N THR A 210 2.66 -3.13 -0.34
CA THR A 210 3.89 -2.42 0.03
C THR A 210 3.67 -0.91 0.01
N SER A 211 3.06 -0.38 -1.06
CA SER A 211 2.81 1.05 -1.20
C SER A 211 1.87 1.60 -0.11
N ILE A 212 0.78 0.88 0.21
CA ILE A 212 -0.16 1.25 1.27
C ILE A 212 0.53 1.26 2.65
N SER A 213 1.40 0.27 2.90
CA SER A 213 2.17 0.16 4.15
C SER A 213 3.20 1.28 4.27
N HIS A 214 3.93 1.58 3.20
CA HIS A 214 4.92 2.66 3.18
C HIS A 214 4.26 4.04 3.30
N ALA A 215 3.09 4.26 2.67
CA ALA A 215 2.34 5.51 2.81
C ALA A 215 1.90 5.74 4.25
N TYR A 216 1.42 4.70 4.93
CA TYR A 216 1.13 4.76 6.37
C TYR A 216 2.37 5.13 7.17
N GLN A 217 3.47 4.41 6.94
CA GLN A 217 4.70 4.55 7.71
C GLN A 217 5.30 5.94 7.56
N LEU A 218 5.43 6.44 6.33
CA LEU A 218 6.01 7.76 6.07
C LEU A 218 5.16 8.89 6.65
N SER A 219 3.84 8.79 6.50
CA SER A 219 2.91 9.75 7.12
C SER A 219 2.99 9.71 8.65
N LEU A 220 3.10 8.51 9.24
CA LEU A 220 3.30 8.35 10.68
C LEU A 220 4.61 8.97 11.16
N GLN A 221 5.72 8.75 10.44
CA GLN A 221 7.01 9.34 10.80
C GLN A 221 6.92 10.86 10.84
N ARG A 222 6.34 11.47 9.81
CA ARG A 222 6.19 12.93 9.71
C ARG A 222 5.28 13.47 10.80
N SER A 223 4.12 12.85 11.03
CA SER A 223 3.20 13.30 12.08
C SER A 223 3.80 13.14 13.48
N CYS A 224 4.54 12.06 13.72
CA CYS A 224 5.26 11.85 14.99
C CYS A 224 6.37 12.86 15.19
N LYS A 225 7.18 13.15 14.16
CA LYS A 225 8.22 14.18 14.21
C LYS A 225 7.66 15.54 14.59
N ALA A 226 6.49 15.84 14.05
CA ALA A 226 5.80 17.09 14.26
C ALA A 226 5.06 17.15 15.62
N ASN A 227 4.91 16.04 16.35
CA ASN A 227 4.31 16.05 17.68
C ASN A 227 5.41 16.18 18.76
N PRO A 228 5.44 17.28 19.56
CA PRO A 228 6.50 17.55 20.53
C PRO A 228 6.45 16.61 21.75
N PHE A 229 5.43 15.78 21.87
CA PHE A 229 5.26 14.80 22.96
C PHE A 229 5.60 13.36 22.55
N VAL A 230 5.94 13.13 21.27
CA VAL A 230 6.35 11.80 20.79
C VAL A 230 7.87 11.67 20.90
N GLU A 231 8.33 10.72 21.71
CA GLU A 231 9.77 10.49 21.97
C GLU A 231 10.42 9.57 20.91
N GLY A 232 9.59 8.77 20.24
CA GLY A 232 9.99 7.84 19.19
C GLY A 232 8.84 6.96 18.73
N ILE A 233 9.15 5.99 17.88
CA ILE A 233 8.19 5.06 17.30
C ILE A 233 8.66 3.64 17.59
N GLN A 234 7.88 2.89 18.36
CA GLN A 234 8.12 1.49 18.64
C GLN A 234 7.69 0.63 17.45
N TRP A 235 8.58 -0.23 16.99
CA TRP A 235 8.27 -1.28 16.04
C TRP A 235 7.59 -2.46 16.73
N ASN A 236 6.49 -2.95 16.17
CA ASN A 236 5.85 -4.16 16.64
C ASN A 236 5.64 -5.13 15.47
N ILE A 237 6.11 -6.36 15.67
CA ILE A 237 5.91 -7.40 14.68
C ILE A 237 4.43 -7.80 14.63
N SER A 238 3.93 -8.04 13.42
CA SER A 238 2.60 -8.60 13.23
C SER A 238 2.57 -10.10 13.51
N ASN A 239 1.45 -10.61 14.05
CA ASN A 239 1.23 -12.05 14.20
C ASN A 239 0.83 -12.75 12.89
N SER A 240 1.08 -12.12 11.72
CA SER A 240 0.66 -12.62 10.41
C SER A 240 1.66 -13.60 9.77
N HIS A 241 2.85 -13.76 10.35
CA HIS A 241 3.92 -14.58 9.77
C HIS A 241 3.77 -16.06 10.13
N ARG A 242 3.89 -16.95 9.14
CA ARG A 242 4.28 -18.36 9.37
C ARG A 242 5.81 -18.44 9.47
N GLY A 243 6.34 -17.97 10.60
CA GLY A 243 7.78 -17.89 10.88
C GLY A 243 8.37 -16.50 10.62
N THR A 244 8.50 -15.71 11.68
CA THR A 244 9.08 -14.36 11.64
C THR A 244 10.58 -14.42 11.34
N CYS A 245 11.05 -13.67 10.33
CA CYS A 245 12.47 -13.64 9.95
C CYS A 245 13.34 -12.94 11.01
N GLY A 246 14.67 -13.19 10.95
CA GLY A 246 15.62 -12.61 11.90
C GLY A 246 15.62 -11.09 11.92
N LEU A 247 15.45 -10.43 10.76
CA LEU A 247 15.37 -8.97 10.67
C LEU A 247 14.16 -8.43 11.43
N CYS A 248 12.96 -8.99 11.21
CA CYS A 248 11.77 -8.56 11.93
C CYS A 248 11.95 -8.77 13.44
N LYS A 249 12.42 -9.95 13.87
CA LYS A 249 12.72 -10.24 15.29
C LYS A 249 13.68 -9.22 15.90
N SER A 250 14.73 -8.85 15.16
CA SER A 250 15.72 -7.87 15.62
C SER A 250 15.15 -6.46 15.77
N ARG A 251 14.00 -6.16 15.15
CA ARG A 251 13.33 -4.86 15.24
C ARG A 251 12.22 -4.85 16.28
N ASP A 252 11.70 -5.99 16.74
CA ASP A 252 10.58 -6.00 17.67
C ASP A 252 10.88 -5.18 18.92
N LYS A 253 9.91 -4.37 19.34
CA LYS A 253 9.97 -3.52 20.53
C LYS A 253 11.08 -2.47 20.53
N LYS A 254 11.90 -2.37 19.47
CA LYS A 254 12.84 -1.28 19.33
C LYS A 254 12.10 0.03 19.07
N ILE A 255 12.54 1.07 19.76
CA ILE A 255 12.06 2.44 19.60
C ILE A 255 13.06 3.17 18.70
N TYR A 256 12.56 3.74 17.62
CA TYR A 256 13.34 4.55 16.69
C TYR A 256 12.95 6.01 16.83
N LYS A 257 13.88 6.93 16.61
CA LYS A 257 13.50 8.32 16.33
C LYS A 257 12.69 8.37 15.03
N ALA A 258 11.84 9.38 14.87
CA ALA A 258 10.92 9.46 13.74
C ALA A 258 11.66 9.37 12.38
N ASP A 259 12.78 10.08 12.24
CA ASP A 259 13.61 10.08 11.02
C ASP A 259 14.43 8.79 10.84
N ASP A 260 14.61 7.99 11.89
CA ASP A 260 15.45 6.78 11.88
C ASP A 260 14.63 5.49 11.72
N LEU A 261 13.28 5.56 11.70
CA LEU A 261 12.43 4.39 11.58
C LEU A 261 12.64 3.74 10.19
N PRO A 262 13.20 2.53 10.10
CA PRO A 262 13.52 1.91 8.82
C PRO A 262 12.25 1.47 8.10
N LEU A 263 12.21 1.47 6.77
CA LEU A 263 11.05 0.94 6.05
C LEU A 263 10.78 -0.55 6.34
N ASP A 264 9.48 -0.90 6.37
CA ASP A 264 9.06 -2.29 6.34
C ASP A 264 9.48 -2.97 5.03
N HIS A 265 9.57 -4.28 5.07
CA HIS A 265 9.91 -5.05 3.87
C HIS A 265 8.70 -5.13 2.93
N PRO A 266 8.90 -5.48 1.64
CA PRO A 266 7.77 -5.73 0.75
C PRO A 266 6.82 -6.79 1.30
N MET A 267 5.51 -6.58 1.18
CA MET A 267 4.47 -7.38 1.87
C MET A 267 4.51 -7.32 3.40
N GLY A 268 5.28 -6.41 3.98
CA GLY A 268 5.37 -6.19 5.41
C GLY A 268 4.08 -5.59 5.95
N VAL A 269 3.60 -6.19 7.04
CA VAL A 269 2.37 -5.78 7.74
C VAL A 269 2.64 -5.55 9.23
N CYS A 270 3.91 -5.31 9.61
CA CYS A 270 4.27 -4.87 10.95
C CYS A 270 3.58 -3.55 11.29
N TYR A 271 3.40 -3.27 12.57
CA TYR A 271 2.70 -2.06 13.02
C TYR A 271 3.57 -1.23 13.95
N PHE A 272 3.26 0.05 14.01
CA PHE A 272 4.09 1.06 14.64
C PHE A 272 3.29 1.77 15.73
N THR A 273 3.90 1.94 16.89
CA THR A 273 3.28 2.60 18.04
C THR A 273 4.12 3.81 18.42
N PRO A 274 3.64 5.04 18.20
CA PRO A 274 4.31 6.22 18.74
C PRO A 274 4.40 6.13 20.27
N VAL A 275 5.55 6.50 20.80
CA VAL A 275 5.86 6.43 22.23
C VAL A 275 5.68 7.82 22.83
N VAL A 276 4.69 7.94 23.71
CA VAL A 276 4.42 9.14 24.51
C VAL A 276 4.60 8.74 25.97
N GLU A 277 5.62 9.30 26.62
CA GLU A 277 5.99 8.95 28.00
C GLU A 277 5.18 9.74 29.04
N LYS A 278 4.98 11.04 28.79
CA LYS A 278 4.16 11.92 29.63
C LYS A 278 2.71 11.42 29.71
N SER A 279 2.07 11.61 30.85
CA SER A 279 0.65 11.32 30.98
C SER A 279 -0.19 12.31 30.17
N MET A 280 -1.43 11.96 29.83
CA MET A 280 -2.33 12.88 29.12
C MET A 280 -2.69 14.08 30.00
N GLU A 281 -2.64 13.90 31.32
CA GLU A 281 -2.88 14.96 32.30
C GLU A 281 -1.74 15.97 32.32
N ASP A 282 -0.49 15.49 32.35
CA ASP A 282 0.69 16.37 32.28
C ASP A 282 0.69 17.14 30.97
N ILE A 283 0.46 16.46 29.85
CA ILE A 283 0.44 17.07 28.52
C ILE A 283 -0.72 18.08 28.41
N GLY A 284 -1.92 17.71 28.87
CA GLY A 284 -3.09 18.57 28.82
C GLY A 284 -2.91 19.84 29.67
N THR A 285 -2.34 19.69 30.86
CA THR A 285 -2.04 20.81 31.77
C THR A 285 -0.97 21.72 31.19
N GLU A 286 0.10 21.15 30.64
CA GLU A 286 1.18 21.89 29.98
C GLU A 286 0.67 22.68 28.78
N LEU A 287 -0.12 22.05 27.89
CA LEU A 287 -0.71 22.72 26.73
C LEU A 287 -1.71 23.80 27.14
N ASN A 288 -2.60 23.52 28.10
CA ASN A 288 -3.56 24.51 28.56
C ASN A 288 -2.87 25.73 29.19
N SER A 289 -1.83 25.50 30.00
CA SER A 289 -1.05 26.61 30.57
C SER A 289 -0.37 27.45 29.47
N TRP A 290 0.25 26.80 28.49
CA TRP A 290 0.92 27.47 27.38
C TRP A 290 -0.05 28.29 26.50
N VAL A 291 -1.20 27.72 26.13
CA VAL A 291 -2.24 28.42 25.33
C VAL A 291 -2.78 29.66 26.07
N ASN A 292 -2.80 29.64 27.40
CA ASN A 292 -3.20 30.78 28.23
C ASN A 292 -2.06 31.75 28.57
N GLY A 293 -0.95 31.73 27.81
CA GLY A 293 0.16 32.67 27.95
C GLY A 293 1.26 32.24 28.93
N GLY A 294 1.24 30.99 29.38
CA GLY A 294 2.33 30.42 30.17
C GLY A 294 3.60 30.23 29.35
N ASN A 295 4.76 30.49 29.94
CA ASN A 295 6.05 30.34 29.28
C ASN A 295 6.38 28.85 29.04
N ASN A 296 6.60 28.45 27.78
CA ASN A 296 7.12 27.14 27.44
C ASN A 296 7.99 27.21 26.17
N THR A 297 9.30 27.36 26.37
CA THR A 297 10.26 27.55 25.27
C THR A 297 10.28 26.39 24.27
N LYS A 298 9.97 25.17 24.72
CA LYS A 298 9.85 23.99 23.84
C LYS A 298 8.64 24.14 22.92
N LEU A 299 7.47 24.47 23.46
CA LEU A 299 6.26 24.66 22.66
C LEU A 299 6.33 25.92 21.78
N ASP A 300 6.98 26.98 22.25
CA ASP A 300 7.23 28.18 21.43
C ASP A 300 8.11 27.86 20.22
N GLY A 301 9.18 27.08 20.41
CA GLY A 301 10.05 26.63 19.32
C GLY A 301 9.31 25.73 18.34
N TRP A 302 8.58 24.76 18.86
CA TRP A 302 7.74 23.85 18.08
C TRP A 302 6.69 24.61 17.24
N TYR A 303 5.98 25.57 17.84
CA TYR A 303 4.97 26.36 17.12
C TYR A 303 5.57 27.25 16.02
N ARG A 304 6.78 27.78 16.23
CA ARG A 304 7.51 28.49 15.16
C ARG A 304 7.94 27.59 14.01
N GLU A 305 8.25 26.34 14.27
CA GLU A 305 8.70 25.39 13.23
C GLU A 305 7.52 24.81 12.44
N TYR A 306 6.43 24.46 13.12
CA TYR A 306 5.31 23.73 12.52
C TYR A 306 4.01 24.54 12.38
N GLY A 307 3.87 25.65 13.11
CA GLY A 307 2.67 26.49 13.11
C GLY A 307 2.70 27.63 12.10
N SER A 308 3.88 28.10 11.67
CA SER A 308 4.02 29.22 10.73
C SER A 308 3.76 28.87 9.26
N GLU A 309 3.78 27.59 8.89
CA GLU A 309 3.50 27.15 7.51
C GLU A 309 2.00 27.22 7.13
N PHE A 310 1.13 27.71 8.03
CA PHE A 310 -0.32 27.55 7.91
C PHE A 310 -1.17 28.73 8.39
N ILE A 311 -0.58 29.93 8.53
CA ILE A 311 -1.32 31.21 8.68
C ILE A 311 -1.63 31.78 7.29
#